data_AF-E6TYP7-F1
#
_entry.id   AF-E6TYP7-F1
#
_cell.length_a   1.000
_cell.length_b   1.000
_cell.length_c   1.000
_cell.angle_alpha   90.00
_cell.angle_beta   90.00
_cell.angle_gamma   90.00
#
_symmetry.space_group_name_H-M   'P 1'
#
loop_
_entity.id
_entity.type
_entity.pdbx_description
1 polymer ?
#
loop_
_entity_poly.entity_id
_entity_poly.type
_entity_poly.pdbx_seq_one_letter_code
_entity_poly.pdbx_strand_id
1 'polypeptide(L)'
;MGEVKEYHEVIIKALIEAKEKEEIAEKKMMKYGSLFLTVLLAGFIYIVIKLTTGEAISSYLSFILADPIILLWIVAVFVAFYFFDARSKKYEKAEKDFDALKEDVIDRSSDIWSSNDLEMKRIAQYHELKNKYNINLYHK
;
A
#
# COMPACT_ATOMS: atom_id res chain seq x y z
N MET A 1 -8.56 -2.59 39.32
CA MET A 1 -9.73 -2.74 38.44
C MET A 1 -9.33 -2.16 37.10
N GLY A 2 -9.20 -2.98 36.05
CA GLY A 2 -8.93 -2.45 34.72
C GLY A 2 -10.13 -1.66 34.24
N GLU A 3 -9.91 -0.45 33.71
CA GLU A 3 -10.95 0.33 33.05
C GLU A 3 -11.56 -0.50 31.93
N VAL A 4 -12.85 -0.83 32.04
CA VAL A 4 -13.62 -1.40 30.94
C VAL A 4 -13.78 -0.27 29.93
N LYS A 5 -12.96 -0.28 28.87
CA LYS A 5 -13.07 0.70 27.79
C LYS A 5 -14.46 0.63 27.17
N GLU A 6 -15.07 1.79 26.95
CA GLU A 6 -16.36 1.86 26.29
C GLU A 6 -16.23 1.33 24.86
N TYR A 7 -17.26 0.63 24.37
CA TYR A 7 -17.24 -0.06 23.08
C TYR A 7 -16.82 0.85 21.91
N HIS A 8 -17.30 2.10 21.92
CA HIS A 8 -16.99 3.10 20.90
C HIS A 8 -15.49 3.46 20.84
N GLU A 9 -14.78 3.48 21.97
CA GLU A 9 -13.33 3.75 22.02
C GLU A 9 -12.53 2.61 21.41
N VAL A 10 -12.97 1.37 21.61
CA VAL A 10 -12.35 0.18 21.03
C VAL A 10 -12.46 0.21 19.51
N ILE A 11 -13.64 0.58 18.99
CA ILE A 11 -13.88 0.72 17.55
C ILE A 11 -13.03 1.84 16.93
N ILE A 12 -12.97 3.01 17.57
CA ILE A 12 -12.12 4.13 17.10
C ILE A 12 -10.66 3.72 17.05
N LYS A 13 -10.16 3.04 18.09
CA LYS A 13 -8.79 2.54 18.12
C LYS A 13 -8.54 1.53 17.00
N ALA A 14 -9.48 0.62 16.74
CA ALA A 14 -9.38 -0.35 15.66
C ALA A 14 -9.33 0.33 14.28
N LEU A 15 -10.13 1.38 14.05
CA LEU A 15 -10.09 2.17 12.81
C LEU A 15 -8.73 2.86 12.60
N ILE A 16 -8.19 3.49 13.66
CA ILE A 16 -6.88 4.15 13.61
C ILE A 16 -5.79 3.12 13.31
N GLU A 17 -5.78 1.98 14.00
CA GLU A 17 -4.80 0.92 13.78
C GLU A 17 -4.91 0.29 12.39
N ALA A 18 -6.12 0.15 11.85
CA ALA A 18 -6.35 -0.33 10.49
C ALA A 18 -5.80 0.67 9.46
N LYS A 19 -6.08 1.97 9.64
CA LYS A 19 -5.55 3.02 8.76
C LYS A 19 -4.03 3.09 8.79
N GLU A 20 -3.42 3.00 9.97
CA GLU A 20 -1.96 3.00 10.09
C GLU A 20 -1.33 1.79 9.38
N LYS A 21 -1.94 0.60 9.49
CA LYS A 21 -1.50 -0.60 8.78
C LYS A 21 -1.58 -0.43 7.26
N GLU A 22 -2.67 0.14 6.76
CA GLU A 22 -2.86 0.48 5.35
C GLU A 22 -1.75 1.43 4.86
N GLU A 23 -1.51 2.54 5.54
CA GLU A 23 -0.47 3.52 5.17
C GLU A 23 0.94 2.91 5.19
N ILE A 24 1.25 2.08 6.20
CA ILE A 24 2.54 1.38 6.26
C ILE A 24 2.69 0.41 5.08
N ALA A 25 1.61 -0.27 4.70
CA ALA A 25 1.62 -1.17 3.56
C ALA A 25 1.77 -0.40 2.24
N GLU A 26 1.09 0.75 2.09
CA GLU A 26 1.20 1.66 0.95
C GLU A 26 2.63 2.18 0.79
N LYS A 27 3.22 2.75 1.84
CA LYS A 27 4.61 3.25 1.84
C LYS A 27 5.60 2.16 1.44
N LYS A 28 5.39 0.93 1.90
CA LYS A 28 6.20 -0.23 1.49
C LYS A 28 5.97 -0.54 0.02
N MET A 29 4.73 -0.66 -0.45
CA MET A 29 4.42 -0.89 -1.86
C MET A 29 5.10 0.17 -2.75
N MET A 30 4.96 1.45 -2.43
CA MET A 30 5.59 2.55 -3.18
C MET A 30 7.12 2.42 -3.20
N LYS A 31 7.75 2.09 -2.06
CA LYS A 31 9.20 1.89 -1.99
C LYS A 31 9.66 0.77 -2.93
N TYR A 32 9.00 -0.39 -2.89
CA TYR A 32 9.37 -1.52 -3.75
C TYR A 32 8.98 -1.29 -5.22
N GLY A 33 7.91 -0.55 -5.49
CA GLY A 33 7.52 -0.12 -6.83
C GLY A 33 8.53 0.86 -7.45
N SER A 34 9.01 1.83 -6.66
CA SER A 34 10.08 2.73 -7.06
C SER A 34 11.37 1.97 -7.35
N LEU A 35 11.77 1.04 -6.49
CA LEU A 35 12.94 0.18 -6.73
C LEU A 35 12.80 -0.62 -8.03
N PHE A 36 11.63 -1.22 -8.26
CA PHE A 36 11.35 -1.97 -9.49
C PHE A 36 11.48 -1.09 -10.74
N LEU A 37 10.89 0.10 -10.73
CA LEU A 37 11.03 1.07 -11.82
C LEU A 37 12.47 1.51 -12.03
N THR A 38 13.24 1.74 -10.97
CA THR A 38 14.67 2.07 -11.09
C THR A 38 15.46 0.94 -11.74
N VAL A 39 15.20 -0.32 -11.37
CA VAL A 39 15.87 -1.48 -12.00
C VAL A 39 15.50 -1.58 -13.47
N LEU A 40 14.22 -1.38 -13.83
CA LEU A 40 13.78 -1.37 -15.23
C LEU A 40 14.48 -0.27 -16.04
N LEU A 41 14.49 0.96 -15.52
CA LEU A 41 15.12 2.11 -16.17
C LEU A 41 16.63 1.91 -16.36
N ALA A 42 17.32 1.38 -15.35
CA ALA A 42 18.76 1.12 -15.43
C ALA A 42 19.11 0.15 -16.56
N GLY A 43 18.37 -0.95 -16.68
CA GLY A 43 18.61 -1.91 -17.78
C GLY A 43 18.18 -1.38 -19.14
N PHE A 44 17.08 -0.61 -19.21
CA PHE A 44 16.68 0.07 -20.43
C PHE A 44 17.79 1.00 -20.94
N ILE A 45 18.33 1.86 -20.07
CA ILE A 45 19.44 2.76 -20.40
C ILE A 45 20.67 1.96 -20.85
N TYR A 46 21.02 0.88 -20.14
CA TYR A 46 22.15 0.02 -20.50
C TYR A 46 22.00 -0.58 -21.91
N ILE A 47 20.83 -1.14 -22.22
CA ILE A 47 20.53 -1.70 -23.54
C ILE A 47 20.62 -0.62 -24.62
N VAL A 48 20.04 0.56 -24.39
CA VAL A 48 20.10 1.68 -25.35
C VAL A 48 21.55 2.12 -25.61
N ILE A 49 22.39 2.23 -24.58
CA ILE A 49 23.81 2.57 -24.74
C ILE A 49 24.54 1.50 -25.55
N LYS A 50 24.30 0.21 -25.25
CA LYS A 50 24.91 -0.90 -26.00
C LYS A 50 24.48 -0.93 -27.47
N LEU A 51 23.22 -0.65 -27.75
CA LEU A 51 22.70 -0.59 -29.13
C LEU A 51 23.26 0.59 -29.92
N THR A 52 23.54 1.72 -29.27
CA THR A 52 24.07 2.92 -29.93
C THR A 52 25.60 2.91 -30.09
N THR A 53 26.32 2.11 -29.30
CA THR A 53 27.80 2.04 -29.31
C THR A 53 28.35 0.74 -29.90
N GLY A 54 27.52 -0.29 -30.08
CA GLY A 54 27.93 -1.63 -30.51
C GLY A 54 27.86 -1.91 -32.02
N GLU A 55 28.57 -2.95 -32.45
CA GLU A 55 28.61 -3.46 -33.83
C GLU A 55 27.30 -4.13 -34.27
N ALA A 56 27.15 -4.34 -35.59
CA ALA A 56 25.96 -4.92 -36.22
C ALA A 56 25.52 -6.24 -35.56
N ILE A 57 24.39 -6.19 -34.86
CA ILE A 57 23.77 -7.34 -34.20
C ILE A 57 23.16 -8.26 -35.26
N SER A 58 23.68 -9.48 -35.38
CA SER A 58 23.13 -10.50 -36.28
C SER A 58 21.82 -11.11 -35.76
N SER A 59 21.60 -11.11 -34.44
CA SER A 59 20.37 -11.57 -33.78
C SER A 59 20.24 -11.01 -32.36
N TYR A 60 19.02 -10.58 -31.99
CA TYR A 60 18.70 -10.07 -30.65
C TYR A 60 18.91 -11.12 -29.54
N LEU A 61 18.66 -12.40 -29.84
CA LEU A 61 18.89 -13.49 -28.88
C LEU A 61 20.37 -13.65 -28.56
N SER A 62 21.23 -13.59 -29.58
CA SER A 62 22.67 -13.65 -29.40
C SER A 62 23.19 -12.45 -28.61
N PHE A 63 22.63 -11.26 -28.83
CA PHE A 63 22.97 -10.06 -28.07
C PHE A 63 22.64 -10.20 -26.57
N ILE A 64 21.47 -10.74 -26.23
CA ILE A 64 21.06 -10.96 -24.83
C ILE A 64 21.91 -12.04 -24.17
N LEU A 65 22.15 -13.16 -24.85
CA LEU A 65 22.88 -14.31 -24.29
C LEU A 65 24.39 -14.06 -24.18
N ALA A 66 24.94 -13.19 -25.02
CA ALA A 66 26.37 -12.87 -25.02
C ALA A 66 26.77 -11.87 -23.93
N ASP A 67 25.82 -11.17 -23.29
CA ASP A 67 26.10 -10.16 -22.27
C ASP A 67 25.65 -10.64 -20.86
N PRO A 68 26.60 -11.07 -20.01
CA PRO A 68 26.30 -11.49 -18.64
C PRO A 68 25.60 -10.41 -17.80
N ILE A 69 25.80 -9.12 -18.11
CA ILE A 69 25.16 -8.01 -17.39
C ILE A 69 23.67 -7.98 -17.72
N ILE A 70 23.28 -8.22 -18.97
CA ILE A 70 21.87 -8.30 -19.37
C ILE A 70 21.20 -9.50 -18.68
N LEU A 71 21.88 -10.65 -18.63
CA LEU A 71 21.37 -11.84 -17.95
C LEU A 71 21.16 -11.60 -16.44
N LEU A 72 22.13 -10.98 -15.75
CA LEU A 72 22.00 -10.60 -14.35
C LEU A 72 20.89 -9.57 -14.14
N TRP A 73 20.75 -8.61 -15.05
CA TRP A 73 19.67 -7.64 -15.00
C TRP A 73 18.30 -8.30 -15.13
N ILE A 74 18.12 -9.26 -16.04
CA ILE A 74 16.86 -10.02 -16.17
C ILE A 74 16.51 -10.71 -14.84
N VAL A 75 17.48 -11.36 -14.19
CA VAL A 75 17.28 -11.97 -12.87
C VAL A 75 16.88 -10.91 -11.84
N ALA A 76 17.56 -9.76 -11.83
CA ALA A 76 17.23 -8.65 -10.92
C ALA A 76 15.81 -8.11 -11.15
N VAL A 77 15.33 -8.04 -12.39
CA VAL A 77 13.95 -7.66 -12.74
C VAL A 77 12.96 -8.64 -12.13
N PHE A 78 13.17 -9.95 -12.28
CA PHE A 78 12.29 -10.96 -11.69
C PHE A 78 12.25 -10.88 -10.16
N VAL A 79 13.41 -10.71 -9.52
CA VAL A 79 13.50 -10.56 -8.06
C VAL A 79 12.78 -9.29 -7.60
N ALA A 80 13.02 -8.15 -8.24
CA ALA A 80 12.39 -6.88 -7.90
C ALA A 80 10.87 -6.93 -8.12
N PHE A 81 10.42 -7.55 -9.22
CA PHE A 81 9.00 -7.76 -9.51
C PHE A 81 8.33 -8.62 -8.43
N TYR A 82 8.95 -9.73 -8.04
CA TYR A 82 8.42 -10.60 -6.99
C TYR A 82 8.22 -9.85 -5.68
N PHE A 83 9.21 -9.05 -5.26
CA PHE A 83 9.08 -8.23 -4.06
C PHE A 83 8.00 -7.15 -4.19
N PHE A 84 7.89 -6.50 -5.35
CA PHE A 84 6.85 -5.52 -5.61
C PHE A 84 5.44 -6.14 -5.54
N ASP A 85 5.20 -7.24 -6.26
CA ASP A 85 3.93 -7.96 -6.28
C ASP A 85 3.52 -8.43 -4.88
N ALA A 86 4.46 -9.00 -4.12
CA ALA A 86 4.21 -9.44 -2.74
C ALA A 86 3.84 -8.28 -1.80
N ARG A 87 4.29 -7.05 -2.07
CA ARG A 87 3.94 -5.86 -1.28
C ARG A 87 2.64 -5.22 -1.75
N SER A 88 2.40 -5.22 -3.06
CA SER A 88 1.13 -4.76 -3.65
C SER A 88 -0.05 -5.57 -3.09
N LYS A 89 0.05 -6.91 -3.07
CA LYS A 89 -0.97 -7.78 -2.47
C LYS A 89 -1.21 -7.53 -0.98
N LYS A 90 -0.17 -7.15 -0.23
CA LYS A 90 -0.30 -6.80 1.20
C LYS A 90 -0.99 -5.46 1.40
N TYR A 91 -0.73 -4.50 0.52
CA TYR A 91 -1.42 -3.22 0.52
C TYR A 91 -2.89 -3.39 0.16
N GLU A 92 -3.21 -4.09 -0.94
CA GLU A 92 -4.60 -4.34 -1.36
C GLU A 92 -5.41 -5.04 -0.26
N LYS A 93 -4.79 -5.98 0.47
CA LYS A 93 -5.45 -6.60 1.62
C LYS A 93 -5.70 -5.60 2.75
N ALA A 94 -4.71 -4.80 3.12
CA ALA A 94 -4.84 -3.83 4.21
C ALA A 94 -5.88 -2.74 3.89
N GLU A 95 -5.94 -2.31 2.63
CA GLU A 95 -6.96 -1.39 2.11
C GLU A 95 -8.36 -1.99 2.22
N LYS A 96 -8.56 -3.23 1.73
CA LYS A 96 -9.85 -3.93 1.86
C LYS A 96 -10.27 -4.13 3.32
N ASP A 97 -9.35 -4.52 4.19
CA ASP A 97 -9.62 -4.71 5.61
C ASP A 97 -10.02 -3.38 6.28
N PHE A 98 -9.37 -2.26 5.92
CA PHE A 98 -9.71 -0.93 6.41
C PHE A 98 -11.08 -0.46 5.89
N ASP A 99 -11.34 -0.57 4.59
CA ASP A 99 -12.61 -0.13 4.00
C ASP A 99 -13.79 -0.95 4.51
N ALA A 100 -13.64 -2.26 4.67
CA ALA A 100 -14.67 -3.12 5.25
C ALA A 100 -14.97 -2.72 6.71
N LEU A 101 -13.94 -2.43 7.51
CA LEU A 101 -14.11 -1.95 8.88
C LEU A 101 -14.80 -0.58 8.91
N LYS A 102 -14.39 0.34 8.01
CA LYS A 102 -15.00 1.67 7.88
C LYS A 102 -16.49 1.56 7.55
N GLU A 103 -16.85 0.68 6.62
CA GLU A 103 -18.23 0.44 6.24
C GLU A 103 -19.05 -0.15 7.40
N ASP A 104 -18.54 -1.17 8.11
CA ASP A 104 -19.22 -1.75 9.29
C ASP A 104 -19.47 -0.69 10.37
N VAL A 105 -18.51 0.21 10.59
CA VAL A 105 -18.65 1.30 11.57
C VAL A 105 -19.71 2.33 11.15
N ILE A 106 -19.79 2.66 9.85
CA ILE A 106 -20.81 3.57 9.34
C ILE A 106 -22.20 2.93 9.50
N ASP A 107 -22.34 1.66 9.11
CA ASP A 107 -23.62 0.93 9.15
C ASP A 107 -24.11 0.70 10.57
N ARG A 108 -23.19 0.46 11.51
CA ARG A 108 -23.51 0.21 12.93
C ARG A 108 -23.32 1.44 13.80
N SER A 109 -23.27 2.63 13.20
CA SER A 109 -23.03 3.89 13.93
C SER A 109 -24.12 4.20 14.96
N SER A 110 -25.39 3.82 14.73
CA SER A 110 -26.44 3.94 15.75
C SER A 110 -26.21 3.01 16.96
N ASP A 111 -25.61 1.85 16.73
CA ASP A 111 -25.39 0.84 17.76
C ASP A 111 -24.12 1.12 18.58
N ILE A 112 -23.09 1.66 17.91
CA ILE A 112 -21.81 2.04 18.54
C ILE A 112 -22.02 3.25 19.47
N TRP A 113 -22.85 4.21 19.06
CA TRP A 113 -23.19 5.41 19.83
C TRP A 113 -24.65 5.39 20.28
N SER A 114 -25.05 4.32 20.96
CA SER A 114 -26.45 4.03 21.28
C SER A 114 -27.08 4.87 22.41
N SER A 115 -26.29 5.67 23.15
CA SER A 115 -26.82 6.55 24.20
C SER A 115 -26.87 8.01 23.73
N ASN A 116 -27.84 8.78 24.23
CA ASN A 116 -28.00 10.20 23.87
C ASN A 116 -26.73 11.03 24.19
N ASP A 117 -26.01 10.69 25.26
CA ASP A 117 -24.74 11.34 25.62
C ASP A 117 -23.60 10.98 24.64
N LEU A 118 -23.67 9.80 24.01
CA LEU A 118 -22.71 9.33 23.02
C LEU A 118 -22.99 9.91 21.63
N GLU A 119 -24.24 10.29 21.31
CA GLU A 119 -24.55 10.89 20.01
C GLU A 119 -23.86 12.25 19.81
N MET A 120 -23.76 13.07 20.86
CA MET A 120 -22.97 14.31 20.83
C MET A 120 -21.46 14.02 20.70
N LYS A 121 -20.97 12.97 21.37
CA LYS A 121 -19.56 12.54 21.27
C LYS A 121 -19.22 11.97 19.88
N ARG A 122 -20.17 11.34 19.19
CA ARG A 122 -20.00 10.80 17.82
C ARG A 122 -19.51 11.87 16.86
N ILE A 123 -20.14 13.05 16.86
CA ILE A 123 -19.77 14.16 15.96
C ILE A 123 -18.33 14.63 16.23
N ALA A 124 -17.96 14.77 17.51
CA ALA A 124 -16.61 15.16 17.91
C ALA A 124 -15.57 14.11 17.47
N GLN A 125 -15.88 12.83 17.63
CA GLN A 125 -15.01 11.72 17.25
C GLN A 125 -14.87 11.58 15.72
N TYR A 126 -15.94 11.79 14.96
CA TYR A 126 -15.90 11.82 13.50
C TYR A 126 -15.02 12.97 13.00
N HIS A 127 -15.15 14.14 13.64
CA HIS A 127 -14.33 15.29 13.33
C HIS A 127 -12.85 15.05 13.66
N GLU A 128 -12.54 14.43 14.80
CA GLU A 128 -11.16 14.05 15.13
C GLU A 128 -10.59 13.04 14.13
N LEU A 129 -11.34 11.98 13.81
CA LEU A 129 -10.94 10.94 12.84
C LEU A 129 -10.63 11.55 11.47
N LYS A 130 -11.48 12.45 10.99
CA LYS A 130 -11.30 13.13 9.71
C LYS A 130 -10.06 14.03 9.71
N ASN A 131 -9.88 14.86 10.74
CA ASN A 131 -8.84 15.88 10.72
C ASN A 131 -7.45 15.34 11.12
N LYS A 132 -7.40 14.36 12.01
CA LYS A 132 -6.13 13.86 12.58
C LYS A 132 -5.63 12.60 11.89
N TYR A 133 -6.55 11.75 11.41
CA TYR A 133 -6.22 10.45 10.83
C TYR A 133 -6.67 10.31 9.37
N ASN A 134 -7.27 11.37 8.79
CA ASN A 134 -7.81 11.36 7.44
C ASN A 134 -8.83 10.22 7.20
N ILE A 135 -9.60 9.87 8.24
CA ILE A 135 -10.65 8.85 8.19
C ILE A 135 -12.00 9.57 8.12
N ASN A 136 -12.66 9.50 6.97
CA ASN A 136 -13.96 10.13 6.76
C ASN A 136 -15.10 9.11 6.98
N LEU A 137 -15.93 9.34 8.01
CA LEU A 137 -17.10 8.52 8.33
C LEU A 137 -18.45 9.20 7.98
N TYR A 138 -18.42 10.37 7.34
CA TYR A 138 -19.65 11.10 7.00
C TYR A 138 -20.39 10.52 5.78
N HIS A 139 -19.69 9.73 4.96
CA HIS A 139 -20.21 9.13 3.74
C HIS A 139 -19.66 7.72 3.57
N LYS A 140 -20.44 6.85 2.91
CA LYS A 140 -19.93 5.58 2.38
C LYS A 140 -19.01 5.84 1.20
#